data_AF-A0A2V7H3L0-F1
#
_entry.id   AF-A0A2V7H3L0-F1
#
_cell.length_a   1.000
_cell.length_b   1.000
_cell.length_c   1.000
_cell.angle_alpha   90.00
_cell.angle_beta   90.00
_cell.angle_gamma   90.00
#
_symmetry.space_group_name_H-M   'P 1'
#
loop_
_entity.id
_entity.type
_entity.pdbx_description
1 polymer ?
#
loop_
_entity_poly.entity_id
_entity_poly.type
_entity_poly.pdbx_seq_one_letter_code
_entity_poly.pdbx_strand_id
1 'polypeptide(L)' 'MQGDLARVLRLSDLLLIVVGTVIGSGIFLVPGNVLNSARGDVGVALLIWALGGVLSLLGALSFGELGAME' A
#
# COMPACT_ATOMS: atom_id res chain seq x y z
N MET A 1 19.72 16.44 -24.19
CA MET A 1 20.59 15.62 -23.32
C MET A 1 19.85 15.41 -22.03
N GLN A 2 19.27 14.21 -21.83
CA GLN A 2 18.62 13.87 -20.57
C GLN A 2 19.73 13.75 -19.52
N GLY A 3 19.77 14.66 -18.55
CA GLY A 3 20.76 14.57 -17.47
C GLY A 3 20.48 13.34 -16.61
N ASP A 4 21.54 12.63 -16.21
CA ASP A 4 21.42 11.53 -15.24
C ASP A 4 20.88 12.06 -13.91
N LEU A 5 19.90 11.34 -13.34
CA LEU A 5 19.37 11.65 -12.02
C LEU A 5 20.38 11.22 -10.94
N ALA A 6 20.59 12.09 -9.94
CA ALA A 6 21.42 11.75 -8.80
C ALA A 6 20.75 10.67 -7.91
N ARG A 7 21.47 9.60 -7.59
CA ARG A 7 21.00 8.50 -6.73
C ARG A 7 21.07 8.91 -5.25
N VAL A 8 20.06 9.64 -4.78
CA VAL A 8 20.03 10.20 -3.42
C VAL A 8 18.98 9.55 -2.51
N LEU A 9 17.98 8.87 -3.07
CA LEU A 9 16.91 8.25 -2.30
C LEU A 9 17.44 7.04 -1.51
N ARG A 10 17.23 7.08 -0.19
CA ARG A 10 17.53 6.01 0.74
C ARG A 10 16.29 5.18 1.04
N LEU A 11 16.49 4.06 1.72
CA LEU A 11 15.39 3.19 2.17
C LEU A 11 14.31 3.95 2.95
N SER A 12 14.72 4.86 3.85
CA SER A 12 13.78 5.69 4.63
C SER A 12 12.91 6.57 3.74
N ASP A 13 13.48 7.17 2.70
CA ASP A 13 12.75 8.04 1.79
C ASP A 13 11.71 7.22 1.01
N LEU A 14 12.12 6.06 0.50
CA LEU A 14 11.23 5.13 -0.20
C LEU A 14 10.09 4.63 0.70
N LEU A 15 10.40 4.26 1.94
CA LEU A 15 9.38 3.84 2.92
C LEU A 15 8.38 4.96 3.20
N LEU A 16 8.84 6.19 3.44
CA LEU A 16 7.98 7.33 3.72
C LEU A 16 7.12 7.71 2.52
N ILE A 17 7.64 7.60 1.30
CA ILE A 17 6.86 7.80 0.06
C ILE A 17 5.73 6.76 -0.03
N VAL A 18 6.03 5.48 0.18
CA VAL A 18 5.02 4.41 0.12
C VAL A 18 3.98 4.57 1.24
N VAL A 19 4.41 4.83 2.48
CA VAL A 19 3.49 5.05 3.60
C VAL A 19 2.59 6.27 3.36
N GLY A 20 3.17 7.39 2.90
CA GLY A 20 2.43 8.61 2.62
C GLY A 20 1.37 8.42 1.52
N THR A 21 1.73 7.71 0.45
CA THR A 21 0.80 7.43 -0.65
C THR A 21 -0.34 6.47 -0.25
N VAL A 22 -0.03 5.40 0.50
CA VAL A 22 -1.02 4.43 0.99
C VAL A 22 -1.98 5.07 1.99
N ILE A 23 -1.47 5.82 2.97
CA ILE A 23 -2.31 6.49 3.97
C ILE A 23 -3.15 7.59 3.31
N GLY A 24 -2.54 8.41 2.45
CA GLY A 24 -3.20 9.56 1.82
C GLY A 24 -4.37 9.17 0.92
N SER A 25 -4.22 8.13 0.11
CA SER A 25 -5.29 7.67 -0.80
C SER A 25 -6.24 6.65 -0.17
N GLY A 26 -5.71 5.74 0.65
CA GLY A 26 -6.45 4.57 1.15
C GLY A 26 -7.26 4.87 2.40
N ILE A 27 -6.61 5.32 3.48
CA ILE A 27 -7.21 5.34 4.83
C ILE A 27 -8.37 6.35 4.93
N PHE A 28 -8.32 7.47 4.20
CA PHE A 28 -9.37 8.48 4.30
C PHE A 28 -10.60 8.20 3.41
N LEU A 29 -10.47 7.41 2.34
CA LEU A 29 -11.58 7.12 1.42
C LEU A 29 -12.17 5.72 1.58
N VAL A 30 -11.33 4.72 1.87
CA VAL A 30 -11.71 3.30 1.74
C VAL A 30 -12.51 2.74 2.92
N PRO A 31 -12.26 3.08 4.21
CA PRO A 31 -12.91 2.41 5.34
C PRO A 31 -14.44 2.56 5.33
N GLY A 32 -14.96 3.73 4.98
CA GLY A 32 -16.40 3.95 4.88
C GLY A 32 -17.04 3.06 3.80
N ASN A 33 -16.38 2.90 2.65
CA ASN A 33 -16.86 2.03 1.58
C ASN A 33 -16.81 0.55 1.98
N VAL A 34 -15.77 0.13 2.71
CA VAL A 34 -15.65 -1.24 3.24
C VAL A 34 -16.75 -1.53 4.26
N LEU A 35 -17.01 -0.59 5.19
CA LEU A 35 -18.08 -0.75 6.17
C LEU A 35 -19.47 -0.81 5.52
N ASN A 36 -19.71 0.03 4.51
CA ASN A 36 -20.96 -0.01 3.73
C ASN A 36 -21.11 -1.34 2.97
N SER A 37 -20.02 -1.85 2.38
CA SER A 37 -20.01 -3.16 1.70
C SER A 37 -20.26 -4.31 2.68
N ALA A 38 -19.80 -4.17 3.93
CA ALA A 38 -20.08 -5.07 5.05
C ALA A 38 -21.46 -4.84 5.68
N ARG A 39 -22.33 -4.01 5.10
CA ARG A 39 -23.68 -3.68 5.59
C ARG A 39 -23.69 -3.12 7.03
N GLY A 40 -22.63 -2.38 7.40
CA GLY A 40 -22.48 -1.79 8.72
C GLY A 40 -21.91 -2.71 9.78
N ASP A 41 -21.60 -3.98 9.47
CA ASP A 41 -20.95 -4.89 10.41
C ASP A 41 -19.44 -4.59 10.51
N VAL A 42 -19.03 -4.10 11.68
CA VAL A 42 -17.65 -3.72 11.97
C VAL A 42 -16.71 -4.92 11.99
N GLY A 43 -17.16 -6.07 12.50
CA GLY A 43 -16.34 -7.28 12.56
C GLY A 43 -16.03 -7.80 11.16
N VAL A 44 -17.04 -7.84 10.30
CA VAL A 44 -16.89 -8.22 8.88
C VAL A 44 -16.02 -7.20 8.14
N ALA A 45 -16.23 -5.90 8.37
CA ALA A 45 -15.43 -4.85 7.75
C ALA A 45 -13.94 -4.97 8.09
N LEU A 46 -13.60 -5.23 9.36
CA LEU A 46 -12.23 -5.44 9.81
C LEU A 46 -11.61 -6.71 9.21
N LEU A 47 -12.40 -7.78 9.07
CA LEU A 47 -11.97 -9.02 8.40
C LEU A 47 -11.64 -8.78 6.92
N ILE A 48 -12.51 -8.08 6.19
CA ILE A 48 -12.27 -7.71 4.78
C ILE A 48 -11.00 -6.86 4.68
N TRP A 49 -10.82 -5.91 5.60
CA TRP A 49 -9.66 -5.03 5.62
C TRP A 49 -8.36 -5.80 5.89
N ALA A 50 -8.37 -6.73 6.86
CA ALA A 50 -7.24 -7.60 7.15
C ALA A 50 -6.87 -8.50 5.96
N LEU A 51 -7.87 -9.14 5.33
CA LEU A 51 -7.66 -9.96 4.14
C LEU A 51 -7.08 -9.14 2.97
N GLY A 52 -7.61 -7.93 2.75
CA GLY A 52 -7.06 -7.00 1.77
C GLY A 52 -5.60 -6.65 2.05
N GLY A 53 -5.26 -6.39 3.31
CA GLY A 53 -3.88 -6.13 3.75
C GLY A 53 -2.93 -7.30 3.48
N VAL A 54 -3.38 -8.55 3.73
CA VAL A 54 -2.60 -9.76 3.40
C VAL A 54 -2.37 -9.86 1.89
N LEU A 55 -3.40 -9.66 1.07
CA LEU A 55 -3.27 -9.68 -0.38
C LEU A 55 -2.32 -8.59 -0.89
N SER A 56 -2.38 -7.37 -0.35
CA SER A 56 -1.45 -6.29 -0.68
C SER A 56 0.00 -6.62 -0.29
N LEU A 57 0.21 -7.26 0.87
CA LEU A 57 1.54 -7.70 1.30
C LEU A 57 2.12 -8.75 0.32
N LEU A 58 1.32 -9.73 -0.09
CA LEU A 58 1.73 -10.73 -1.07
C LEU A 58 2.14 -10.08 -2.39
N GLY A 59 1.35 -9.12 -2.88
CA GLY A 59 1.70 -8.37 -4.09
C GLY A 59 3.00 -7.55 -3.92
N ALA A 60 3.20 -6.92 -2.76
CA ALA A 60 4.43 -6.18 -2.47
C ALA A 60 5.66 -7.10 -2.44
N LEU A 61 5.54 -8.32 -1.91
CA LEU A 61 6.61 -9.31 -1.94
C LEU A 61 6.94 -9.76 -3.37
N SER A 62 5.94 -10.02 -4.21
CA SER A 62 6.18 -10.34 -5.63
C SER A 62 6.91 -9.23 -6.36
N PHE A 63 6.55 -7.96 -6.14
CA PHE A 63 7.28 -6.82 -6.70
C PHE A 63 8.70 -6.70 -6.12
N GLY A 64 8.88 -7.04 -4.84
CA GLY A 64 10.19 -7.09 -4.20
C GLY A 64 11.11 -8.14 -4.82
N GLU A 65 10.58 -9.33 -5.13
CA GLU A 65 11.35 -10.38 -5.83
C GLU A 65 11.75 -9.94 -7.23
N LEU A 66 10.81 -9.38 -8.02
CA LEU A 66 11.11 -8.86 -9.36
C LEU A 66 12.16 -7.74 -9.33
N GLY A 67 12.03 -6.81 -8.38
CA GLY A 67 12.98 -5.69 -8.24
C GLY A 67 14.36 -6.09 -7.72
N ALA A 68 14.51 -7.28 -7.14
CA ALA A 68 15.80 -7.82 -6.69
C ALA A 68 16.50 -8.68 -7.75
N MET A 69 15.80 -9.06 -8.83
CA MET A 69 16.38 -9.79 -9.98
C MET A 69 17.19 -8.88 -10.92
N GLU A 70 17.02 -7.56 -10.80
CA GLU A 70 17.76 -6.50 -11.51
C GLU A 70 18.88 -5.92 -10.64
#